data_AF-A0A6A4ATQ7-F1
#
_entry.id   AF-A0A6A4ATQ7-F1
#
_cell.length_a   1.000
_cell.length_b   1.000
_cell.length_c   1.000
_cell.angle_alpha   90.00
_cell.angle_beta   90.00
_cell.angle_gamma   90.00
#
_symmetry.space_group_name_H-M   'P 1'
#
loop_
_entity.id
_entity.type
_entity.pdbx_description
1 polymer ?
#
loop_
_entity_poly.entity_id
_entity_poly.type
_entity_poly.pdbx_seq_one_letter_code
_entity_poly.pdbx_strand_id
1 'polypeptide(L)'
;RLSRTLLRQTHELRALEGLYRARQEEIGHLRAEIAAFQGAGGTDVGIDPRVSCLESQLRQQEADFRNLEARFDQAVFERDVLQDQSHRLAEEVRLAGEEIEKLQEDRNDVDRAREEAEHELLLTETRLARATEALQQTESQVVRPAETSDGVSPDLARLAQERDTAQAAAARAEDRLSTMKEDLQGYRRSHEESSAELNRLRGSRRTT
;
A
#
# COMPACT_ATOMS: atom_id res chain seq x y z
N ARG A 1 -8.10 -7.45 15.41
CA ARG A 1 -8.28 -7.40 16.88
C ARG A 1 -9.01 -6.12 17.31
N LEU A 2 -8.54 -4.96 16.84
CA LEU A 2 -9.14 -3.64 17.08
C LEU A 2 -10.66 -3.58 16.84
N SER A 3 -11.16 -4.08 15.69
CA SER A 3 -12.60 -4.04 15.37
C SER A 3 -13.48 -4.84 16.33
N ARG A 4 -12.96 -5.95 16.88
CA ARG A 4 -13.68 -6.73 17.90
C ARG A 4 -13.72 -5.99 19.24
N THR A 5 -12.64 -5.30 19.59
CA THR A 5 -12.58 -4.46 20.79
C THR A 5 -13.53 -3.27 20.69
N LEU A 6 -13.54 -2.57 19.55
CA LEU A 6 -14.46 -1.46 19.28
C LEU A 6 -15.93 -1.90 19.37
N LEU A 7 -16.26 -3.05 18.79
CA LEU A 7 -17.60 -3.62 18.87
C LEU A 7 -17.98 -3.92 20.33
N ARG A 8 -17.07 -4.53 21.09
CA ARG A 8 -17.27 -4.82 22.52
C ARG A 8 -17.50 -3.53 23.32
N GLN A 9 -16.67 -2.52 23.13
CA GLN A 9 -16.82 -1.22 23.82
C GLN A 9 -18.12 -0.51 23.45
N THR A 10 -18.55 -0.61 22.19
CA THR A 10 -19.85 -0.05 21.77
C THR A 10 -21.01 -0.71 22.51
N HIS A 11 -20.94 -2.03 22.72
CA HIS A 11 -21.94 -2.74 23.52
C HIS A 11 -21.86 -2.38 25.00
N GLU A 12 -20.66 -2.26 25.56
CA GLU A 12 -20.45 -1.85 26.96
C GLU A 12 -21.00 -0.44 27.22
N LEU A 13 -20.75 0.52 26.33
CA LEU A 13 -21.32 1.86 26.41
C LEU A 13 -22.85 1.86 26.37
N ARG A 14 -23.45 1.04 25.48
CA ARG A 14 -24.91 0.91 25.42
C ARG A 14 -25.48 0.31 26.72
N ALA A 15 -24.77 -0.62 27.35
CA ALA A 15 -25.15 -1.17 28.65
C ALA A 15 -25.04 -0.11 29.76
N LEU A 16 -23.97 0.69 29.77
CA LEU A 16 -23.79 1.78 30.72
C LEU A 16 -24.86 2.87 30.55
N GLU A 17 -25.24 3.21 29.32
CA GLU A 17 -26.33 4.16 29.03
C GLU A 17 -27.67 3.67 29.61
N GLY A 18 -27.95 2.36 29.51
CA GLY A 18 -29.13 1.76 30.14
C GLY A 18 -29.12 1.87 31.67
N LEU A 19 -27.97 1.62 32.30
CA LEU A 19 -27.79 1.78 33.76
C LEU A 19 -27.93 3.24 34.19
N TYR A 20 -27.41 4.17 33.39
CA TYR A 20 -27.50 5.60 33.64
C TYR A 20 -28.96 6.06 33.70
N ARG A 21 -29.77 5.67 32.71
CA ARG A 21 -31.22 5.98 32.69
C ARG A 21 -31.94 5.40 33.91
N ALA A 22 -31.70 4.13 34.23
CA ALA A 22 -32.34 3.48 35.38
C ALA A 22 -31.99 4.16 36.71
N ARG A 23 -30.72 4.58 36.90
CA ARG A 23 -30.30 5.31 38.10
C ARG A 23 -30.91 6.71 38.17
N GLN A 24 -31.03 7.39 37.03
CA GLN A 24 -31.65 8.72 36.95
C GLN A 24 -33.14 8.67 37.34
N GLU A 25 -33.86 7.63 36.89
CA GLU A 25 -35.25 7.37 37.27
C GLU A 25 -35.38 7.11 38.77
N GLU A 26 -34.53 6.26 39.36
CA GLU A 26 -34.54 5.95 40.79
C GLU A 26 -34.28 7.18 41.67
N ILE A 27 -33.30 8.01 41.31
CA ILE A 27 -33.03 9.29 42.00
C ILE A 27 -34.27 10.20 41.92
N GLY A 28 -34.94 10.24 40.76
CA GLY A 28 -36.19 10.97 40.59
C GLY A 28 -37.31 10.45 41.50
N HIS A 29 -37.47 9.14 41.60
CA HIS A 29 -38.45 8.50 42.48
C HIS A 29 -38.20 8.79 43.95
N LEU A 30 -36.97 8.62 44.43
CA LEU A 30 -36.60 8.92 45.83
C LEU A 30 -36.85 10.39 46.18
N ARG A 31 -36.50 11.32 45.28
CA ARG A 31 -36.77 12.76 45.47
C ARG A 31 -38.27 13.05 45.56
N ALA A 32 -39.08 12.43 44.71
CA ALA A 32 -40.53 12.58 44.72
C ALA A 32 -41.16 12.00 46.00
N GLU A 33 -40.67 10.84 46.47
CA GLU A 33 -41.16 10.21 47.70
C GLU A 33 -40.82 11.07 48.93
N ILE A 34 -39.58 11.57 49.04
CA ILE A 34 -39.18 12.50 50.11
C ILE A 34 -40.07 13.75 50.12
N ALA A 35 -40.32 14.34 48.94
CA ALA A 35 -41.18 15.52 48.81
C ALA A 35 -42.63 15.25 49.24
N ALA A 36 -43.16 14.05 48.98
CA ALA A 36 -44.51 13.65 49.40
C ALA A 36 -44.64 13.57 50.93
N PHE A 37 -43.63 13.03 51.63
CA PHE A 37 -43.60 13.01 53.10
C PHE A 37 -43.46 14.42 53.69
N GLN A 38 -42.68 15.29 53.06
CA GLN A 38 -42.50 16.68 53.48
C GLN A 38 -43.74 17.55 53.21
N GLY A 39 -44.49 17.30 52.14
CA GLY A 39 -45.72 18.02 51.80
C GLY A 39 -46.96 17.58 52.59
N ALA A 40 -46.96 16.37 53.15
CA ALA A 40 -48.03 15.84 53.99
C ALA A 40 -47.84 16.13 55.50
N GLY A 41 -46.65 16.58 55.90
CA GLY A 41 -46.30 16.85 57.30
C GLY A 41 -46.75 18.24 57.76
N GLY A 42 -47.83 18.29 58.55
CA GLY A 42 -48.13 19.46 59.37
C GLY A 42 -47.05 19.66 60.44
N THR A 43 -46.73 20.93 60.71
CA THR A 43 -45.79 21.39 61.74
C THR A 43 -45.96 20.69 63.08
N ASP A 44 -45.22 19.60 63.36
CA ASP A 44 -44.59 19.39 64.68
C ASP A 44 -43.53 18.26 64.74
N VAL A 45 -42.49 18.55 65.53
CA VAL A 45 -41.39 17.74 66.13
C VAL A 45 -40.80 16.52 65.39
N GLY A 46 -39.56 16.71 64.89
CA GLY A 46 -38.58 15.64 64.63
C GLY A 46 -38.47 15.22 63.16
N ILE A 47 -37.24 15.04 62.65
CA ILE A 47 -37.02 14.43 61.33
C ILE A 47 -37.61 13.01 61.38
N ASP A 48 -38.63 12.75 60.56
CA ASP A 48 -39.22 11.41 60.43
C ASP A 48 -38.09 10.41 60.09
N PRO A 49 -37.88 9.34 60.89
CA PRO A 49 -36.84 8.35 60.62
C PRO A 49 -36.95 7.71 59.23
N ARG A 50 -38.15 7.67 58.64
CA ARG A 50 -38.38 7.24 57.26
C ARG A 50 -37.80 8.24 56.25
N VAL A 51 -37.98 9.53 56.47
CA VAL A 51 -37.37 10.59 55.63
C VAL A 51 -35.85 10.54 55.76
N SER A 52 -35.31 10.36 56.96
CA SER A 52 -33.86 10.23 57.16
C SER A 52 -33.27 8.99 56.46
N CYS A 53 -34.02 7.88 56.42
CA CYS A 53 -33.65 6.68 55.68
C CYS A 53 -33.64 6.94 54.16
N LEU A 54 -34.69 7.55 53.62
CA LEU A 54 -34.79 7.90 52.20
C LEU A 54 -33.70 8.90 51.77
N GLU A 55 -33.39 9.90 52.60
CA GLU A 55 -32.29 10.84 52.33
C GLU A 55 -30.92 10.15 52.31
N SER A 56 -30.71 9.16 53.18
CA SER A 56 -29.47 8.37 53.18
C SER A 56 -29.37 7.50 51.93
N GLN A 57 -30.48 6.89 51.49
CA GLN A 57 -30.56 6.15 50.24
C GLN A 57 -30.32 7.06 49.03
N LEU A 58 -30.91 8.26 49.00
CA LEU A 58 -30.70 9.24 47.95
C LEU A 58 -29.22 9.63 47.85
N ARG A 59 -28.55 9.93 48.97
CA ARG A 59 -27.12 10.26 48.97
C ARG A 59 -26.27 9.10 48.45
N GLN A 60 -26.62 7.86 48.79
CA GLN A 60 -25.95 6.68 48.25
C GLN A 60 -26.15 6.55 46.74
N GLN A 61 -27.39 6.71 46.24
CA GLN A 61 -27.69 6.66 44.81
C GLN A 61 -26.97 7.77 44.03
N GLU A 62 -26.90 8.98 44.57
CA GLU A 62 -26.17 10.09 43.96
C GLU A 62 -24.66 9.83 43.91
N ALA A 63 -24.08 9.19 44.93
CA ALA A 63 -22.68 8.79 44.92
C ALA A 63 -22.40 7.69 43.88
N ASP A 64 -23.27 6.68 43.81
CA ASP A 64 -23.20 5.61 42.82
C ASP A 64 -23.35 6.15 41.38
N PHE A 65 -24.21 7.16 41.20
CA PHE A 65 -24.42 7.82 39.91
C PHE A 65 -23.19 8.59 39.45
N ARG A 66 -22.54 9.36 40.34
CA ARG A 66 -21.26 10.03 40.01
C ARG A 66 -20.15 9.04 39.65
N ASN A 67 -20.12 7.88 40.32
CA ASN A 67 -19.18 6.81 39.95
C ASN A 67 -19.47 6.26 38.54
N LEU A 68 -20.76 6.08 38.23
CA LEU A 68 -21.19 5.62 36.91
C LEU A 68 -20.87 6.64 35.81
N GLU A 69 -21.07 7.94 36.05
CA GLU A 69 -20.66 9.02 35.15
C GLU A 69 -19.18 8.96 34.83
N ALA A 70 -18.31 8.87 35.84
CA ALA A 70 -16.87 8.78 35.64
C ALA A 70 -16.47 7.55 34.82
N ARG A 71 -17.15 6.41 35.01
CA ARG A 71 -16.91 5.19 34.22
C ARG A 71 -17.41 5.33 32.79
N PHE A 72 -18.51 6.02 32.57
CA PHE A 72 -19.04 6.30 31.24
C PHE A 72 -18.09 7.21 30.46
N ASP A 73 -17.64 8.31 31.06
CA ASP A 73 -16.68 9.23 30.46
C ASP A 73 -15.38 8.53 30.08
N GLN A 74 -14.86 7.68 30.97
CA GLN A 74 -13.67 6.87 30.69
C GLN A 74 -13.89 5.91 29.51
N ALA A 75 -15.03 5.22 29.46
CA ALA A 75 -15.34 4.30 28.36
C ALA A 75 -15.53 5.03 27.02
N VAL A 76 -16.09 6.24 27.04
CA VAL A 76 -16.20 7.11 25.85
C VAL A 76 -14.81 7.52 25.37
N PHE A 77 -13.95 7.98 26.27
CA PHE A 77 -12.58 8.36 25.94
C PHE A 77 -11.79 7.20 25.32
N GLU A 78 -11.86 6.01 25.92
CA GLU A 78 -11.19 4.82 25.39
C GLU A 78 -11.70 4.42 24.00
N ARG A 79 -13.01 4.50 23.77
CA ARG A 79 -13.60 4.24 22.45
C ARG A 79 -13.07 5.23 21.42
N ASP A 80 -13.04 6.52 21.74
CA ASP A 80 -12.59 7.56 20.82
C ASP A 80 -11.14 7.36 20.41
N VAL A 81 -10.26 7.03 21.37
CA VAL A 81 -8.86 6.66 21.08
C VAL A 81 -8.77 5.45 20.15
N LEU A 82 -9.57 4.40 20.37
CA LEU A 82 -9.57 3.24 19.48
C LEU A 82 -10.16 3.57 18.10
N GLN A 83 -11.13 4.46 18.01
CA GLN A 83 -11.69 4.91 16.73
C GLN A 83 -10.65 5.70 15.94
N ASP A 84 -9.92 6.60 16.57
CA ASP A 84 -8.83 7.35 15.93
C ASP A 84 -7.74 6.40 15.41
N GLN A 85 -7.35 5.42 16.23
CA GLN A 85 -6.41 4.37 15.80
C GLN A 85 -6.96 3.57 14.61
N SER A 86 -8.25 3.28 14.60
CA SER A 86 -8.89 2.57 13.48
C SER A 86 -8.87 3.39 12.20
N HIS A 87 -9.15 4.70 12.27
CA HIS A 87 -9.11 5.58 11.11
C HIS A 87 -7.69 5.71 10.58
N ARG A 88 -6.72 5.93 11.46
CA ARG A 88 -5.31 5.99 11.07
C ARG A 88 -4.86 4.71 10.37
N LEU A 89 -5.19 3.54 10.92
CA LEU A 89 -4.86 2.27 10.29
C LEU A 89 -5.53 2.11 8.92
N ALA A 90 -6.80 2.53 8.78
CA ALA A 90 -7.50 2.48 7.50
C ALA A 90 -6.80 3.36 6.45
N GLU A 91 -6.35 4.56 6.81
CA GLU A 91 -5.58 5.44 5.93
C GLU A 91 -4.21 4.86 5.56
N GLU A 92 -3.47 4.29 6.52
CA GLU A 92 -2.19 3.61 6.26
C GLU A 92 -2.37 2.43 5.28
N VAL A 93 -3.45 1.65 5.44
CA VAL A 93 -3.78 0.56 4.51
C VAL A 93 -4.15 1.07 3.13
N ARG A 94 -4.91 2.16 3.04
CA ARG A 94 -5.28 2.80 1.77
C ARG A 94 -4.03 3.29 1.03
N LEU A 95 -3.17 4.07 1.68
CA LEU A 95 -1.93 4.62 1.10
C LEU A 95 -0.98 3.52 0.63
N ALA A 96 -0.76 2.49 1.46
CA ALA A 96 0.06 1.36 1.04
C ALA A 96 -0.60 0.56 -0.11
N GLY A 97 -1.92 0.64 -0.27
CA GLY A 97 -2.64 0.07 -1.41
C GLY A 97 -2.30 0.80 -2.70
N GLU A 98 -2.37 2.13 -2.66
CA GLU A 98 -2.00 3.01 -3.77
C GLU A 98 -0.53 2.85 -4.17
N GLU A 99 0.38 2.70 -3.20
CA GLU A 99 1.80 2.46 -3.47
C GLU A 99 2.04 1.10 -4.16
N ILE A 100 1.34 0.05 -3.73
CA ILE A 100 1.42 -1.26 -4.38
C ILE A 100 0.89 -1.18 -5.82
N GLU A 101 -0.23 -0.50 -6.05
CA GLU A 101 -0.81 -0.34 -7.38
C GLU A 101 0.18 0.38 -8.31
N LYS A 102 0.73 1.51 -7.86
CA LYS A 102 1.74 2.25 -8.62
C LYS A 102 2.97 1.40 -8.93
N LEU A 103 3.52 0.68 -7.96
CA LEU A 103 4.67 -0.20 -8.20
C LEU A 103 4.35 -1.33 -9.18
N GLN A 104 3.12 -1.81 -9.22
CA GLN A 104 2.68 -2.79 -10.21
C GLN A 104 2.60 -2.19 -11.61
N GLU A 105 2.09 -0.96 -11.75
CA GLU A 105 2.09 -0.22 -13.01
C GLU A 105 3.50 0.03 -13.53
N ASP A 106 4.38 0.61 -12.69
CA ASP A 106 5.78 0.87 -13.02
C ASP A 106 6.49 -0.42 -13.47
N ARG A 107 6.22 -1.54 -12.81
CA ARG A 107 6.78 -2.84 -13.19
C ARG A 107 6.27 -3.31 -14.54
N ASN A 108 4.98 -3.17 -14.82
CA ASN A 108 4.42 -3.55 -16.13
C ASN A 108 5.02 -2.70 -17.26
N ASP A 109 5.30 -1.43 -16.99
CA ASP A 109 5.95 -0.55 -17.96
C ASP A 109 7.40 -0.96 -18.23
N VAL A 110 8.15 -1.33 -17.18
CA VAL A 110 9.49 -1.90 -17.30
C VAL A 110 9.47 -3.23 -18.07
N ASP A 111 8.51 -4.10 -17.80
CA ASP A 111 8.36 -5.38 -18.51
C ASP A 111 8.08 -5.16 -19.99
N ARG A 112 7.21 -4.20 -20.33
CA ARG A 112 6.93 -3.82 -21.72
C ARG A 112 8.17 -3.27 -22.42
N ALA A 113 8.88 -2.35 -21.77
CA ALA A 113 10.12 -1.79 -22.32
C ALA A 113 11.20 -2.86 -22.52
N ARG A 114 11.27 -3.85 -21.62
CA ARG A 114 12.14 -5.02 -21.77
C ARG A 114 11.76 -5.83 -22.99
N GLU A 115 10.49 -6.20 -23.14
CA GLU A 115 10.00 -6.99 -24.28
C GLU A 115 10.28 -6.30 -25.62
N GLU A 116 10.08 -4.97 -25.69
CA GLU A 116 10.42 -4.17 -26.87
C GLU A 116 11.92 -4.20 -27.17
N ALA A 117 12.77 -4.05 -26.14
CA ALA A 117 14.22 -4.12 -26.29
C ALA A 117 14.70 -5.53 -26.71
N GLU A 118 14.08 -6.60 -26.19
CA GLU A 118 14.40 -7.98 -26.59
C GLU A 118 14.04 -8.22 -28.07
N HIS A 119 12.91 -7.69 -28.53
CA HIS A 119 12.51 -7.76 -29.92
C HIS A 119 13.49 -7.03 -30.85
N GLU A 120 13.88 -5.80 -30.51
CA GLU A 120 14.84 -5.04 -31.30
C GLU A 120 16.25 -5.64 -31.29
N LEU A 121 16.67 -6.24 -30.16
CA LEU A 121 17.90 -7.02 -30.08
C LEU A 121 17.88 -8.17 -31.10
N LEU A 122 16.80 -8.96 -31.14
CA LEU A 122 16.68 -10.07 -32.09
C LEU A 122 16.76 -9.60 -33.55
N LEU A 123 16.12 -8.48 -33.88
CA LEU A 123 16.18 -7.89 -35.22
C LEU A 123 17.60 -7.42 -35.58
N THR A 124 18.30 -6.80 -34.64
CA THR A 124 19.67 -6.32 -34.86
C THR A 124 20.66 -7.48 -34.98
N GLU A 125 20.54 -8.53 -34.17
CA GLU A 125 21.33 -9.77 -34.28
C GLU A 125 21.12 -10.43 -35.66
N THR A 126 19.87 -10.52 -36.11
CA THR A 126 19.55 -11.08 -37.45
C THR A 126 20.16 -10.23 -38.57
N ARG A 127 20.11 -8.90 -38.46
CA ARG A 127 20.72 -7.99 -39.44
C ARG A 127 22.24 -8.11 -39.45
N LEU A 128 22.87 -8.23 -38.28
CA LEU A 128 24.30 -8.43 -38.15
C LEU A 128 24.73 -9.74 -38.81
N ALA A 129 24.05 -10.86 -38.51
CA ALA A 129 24.33 -12.15 -39.13
C ALA A 129 24.31 -12.08 -40.67
N ARG A 130 23.28 -11.45 -41.24
CA ARG A 130 23.18 -11.23 -42.70
C ARG A 130 24.31 -10.35 -43.25
N ALA A 131 24.70 -9.29 -42.53
CA ALA A 131 25.80 -8.43 -42.93
C ALA A 131 27.15 -9.16 -42.91
N THR A 132 27.38 -10.00 -41.90
CA THR A 132 28.58 -10.84 -41.78
C THR A 132 28.64 -11.90 -42.89
N GLU A 133 27.51 -12.54 -43.22
CA GLU A 133 27.43 -13.48 -44.35
C GLU A 133 27.76 -12.78 -45.68
N ALA A 134 27.20 -11.58 -45.92
CA ALA A 134 27.50 -10.80 -47.11
C ALA A 134 28.99 -10.39 -47.19
N LEU A 135 29.58 -9.99 -46.06
CA LEU A 135 31.02 -9.71 -45.96
C LEU A 135 31.86 -10.92 -46.37
N GLN A 136 31.58 -12.10 -45.79
CA GLN A 136 32.30 -13.34 -46.12
C GLN A 136 32.17 -13.70 -47.60
N GLN A 137 31.00 -13.45 -48.21
CA GLN A 137 30.77 -13.70 -49.61
C GLN A 137 31.60 -12.74 -50.50
N THR A 138 31.66 -11.44 -50.17
CA THR A 138 32.47 -10.45 -50.88
C THR A 138 33.97 -10.77 -50.73
N GLU A 139 34.43 -11.11 -49.52
CA GLU A 139 35.82 -11.51 -49.28
C GLU A 139 36.20 -12.76 -50.10
N SER A 140 35.31 -13.75 -50.17
CA SER A 140 35.51 -14.95 -51.00
C SER A 140 35.62 -14.63 -52.50
N GLN A 141 34.91 -13.60 -52.98
CA GLN A 141 35.01 -13.13 -54.37
C GLN A 141 36.31 -12.38 -54.64
N VAL A 142 36.81 -11.60 -53.68
CA VAL A 142 38.10 -10.89 -53.77
C VAL A 142 39.29 -11.87 -53.76
N VAL A 143 39.18 -12.98 -53.02
CA VAL A 143 40.24 -14.01 -52.92
C VAL A 143 40.24 -14.99 -54.10
N ARG A 144 39.12 -15.13 -54.83
CA ARG A 144 39.11 -15.94 -56.06
C ARG A 144 40.12 -15.35 -57.05
N PRO A 145 41.12 -16.13 -57.51
CA PRO A 145 42.15 -15.58 -58.39
C PRO A 145 41.49 -15.03 -59.64
N ALA A 146 41.88 -13.81 -60.01
CA ALA A 146 41.67 -13.25 -61.33
C ALA A 146 42.42 -14.11 -62.35
N GLU A 147 41.86 -15.27 -62.72
CA GLU A 147 42.39 -16.09 -63.82
C GLU A 147 42.12 -15.45 -65.19
N THR A 148 41.51 -14.26 -65.24
CA THR A 148 41.38 -13.49 -66.48
C THR A 148 41.58 -11.99 -66.25
N SER A 149 42.66 -11.49 -66.88
CA SER A 149 42.92 -10.10 -67.29
C SER A 149 43.83 -9.25 -66.40
N ASP A 150 45.02 -9.02 -66.94
CA ASP A 150 45.95 -7.93 -66.63
C ASP A 150 45.25 -6.56 -66.58
N GLY A 151 45.66 -5.74 -65.61
CA GLY A 151 45.18 -4.38 -65.37
C GLY A 151 44.49 -4.26 -64.02
N VAL A 152 44.91 -3.32 -63.17
CA VAL A 152 44.23 -2.99 -61.90
C VAL A 152 42.79 -2.60 -62.23
N SER A 153 41.89 -3.58 -62.10
CA SER A 153 40.54 -3.48 -62.60
C SER A 153 39.70 -2.64 -61.64
N PRO A 154 38.90 -1.66 -62.13
CA PRO A 154 38.00 -0.85 -61.30
C PRO A 154 37.03 -1.68 -60.42
N ASP A 155 36.84 -2.96 -60.74
CA ASP A 155 36.10 -3.92 -59.91
C ASP A 155 36.77 -4.23 -58.57
N LEU A 156 38.10 -4.29 -58.47
CA LEU A 156 38.78 -4.55 -57.18
C LEU A 156 38.66 -3.36 -56.22
N ALA A 157 38.75 -2.14 -56.74
CA ALA A 157 38.54 -0.92 -55.95
C ALA A 157 37.08 -0.84 -55.45
N ARG A 158 36.12 -1.24 -56.29
CA ARG A 158 34.70 -1.32 -55.92
C ARG A 158 34.46 -2.38 -54.82
N LEU A 159 35.04 -3.57 -54.95
CA LEU A 159 34.92 -4.63 -53.93
C LEU A 159 35.58 -4.24 -52.60
N ALA A 160 36.73 -3.55 -52.64
CA ALA A 160 37.37 -3.01 -51.42
C ALA A 160 36.49 -1.96 -50.72
N GLN A 161 35.88 -1.05 -51.49
CA GLN A 161 34.92 -0.07 -50.99
C GLN A 161 33.68 -0.74 -50.37
N GLU A 162 33.13 -1.78 -51.02
CA GLU A 162 31.99 -2.56 -50.52
C GLU A 162 32.34 -3.28 -49.20
N ARG A 163 33.53 -3.89 -49.10
CA ARG A 163 34.03 -4.49 -47.86
C ARG A 163 34.15 -3.47 -46.73
N ASP A 164 34.82 -2.34 -46.96
CA ASP A 164 35.02 -1.32 -45.93
C ASP A 164 33.69 -0.75 -45.45
N THR A 165 32.73 -0.58 -46.35
CA THR A 165 31.36 -0.14 -46.03
C THR A 165 30.63 -1.17 -45.18
N ALA A 166 30.71 -2.45 -45.53
CA ALA A 166 30.06 -3.51 -44.78
C ALA A 166 30.72 -3.74 -43.41
N GLN A 167 32.04 -3.58 -43.31
CA GLN A 167 32.78 -3.67 -42.06
C GLN A 167 32.44 -2.50 -41.11
N ALA A 168 32.31 -1.28 -41.64
CA ALA A 168 31.81 -0.14 -40.87
C ALA A 168 30.34 -0.33 -40.42
N ALA A 169 29.50 -0.97 -41.24
CA ALA A 169 28.14 -1.29 -40.86
C ALA A 169 28.07 -2.37 -39.76
N ALA A 170 28.92 -3.39 -39.82
CA ALA A 170 29.03 -4.44 -38.80
C ALA A 170 29.48 -3.86 -37.45
N ALA A 171 30.55 -3.05 -37.42
CA ALA A 171 31.02 -2.41 -36.20
C ALA A 171 29.92 -1.56 -35.52
N ARG A 172 29.17 -0.76 -36.31
CA ARG A 172 28.03 0.02 -35.78
C ARG A 172 26.90 -0.86 -35.24
N ALA A 173 26.67 -2.03 -35.83
CA ALA A 173 25.66 -2.97 -35.35
C ALA A 173 26.11 -3.66 -34.06
N GLU A 174 27.39 -4.01 -33.93
CA GLU A 174 27.99 -4.55 -32.71
C GLU A 174 27.92 -3.54 -31.55
N ASP A 175 28.27 -2.28 -31.79
CA ASP A 175 28.16 -1.22 -30.78
C ASP A 175 26.70 -1.09 -30.28
N ARG A 176 25.72 -1.09 -31.20
CA ARG A 176 24.29 -1.05 -30.86
C ARG A 176 23.85 -2.27 -30.04
N LEU A 177 24.33 -3.47 -30.40
CA LEU A 177 24.04 -4.70 -29.65
C LEU A 177 24.60 -4.62 -28.23
N SER A 178 25.78 -4.03 -28.03
CA SER A 178 26.35 -3.85 -26.70
C SER A 178 25.45 -2.96 -25.84
N THR A 179 25.04 -1.80 -26.37
CA THR A 179 24.11 -0.89 -25.67
C THR A 179 22.79 -1.58 -25.32
N MET A 180 22.17 -2.28 -26.28
CA MET A 180 20.90 -2.99 -26.02
C MET A 180 21.03 -4.07 -24.95
N LYS A 181 22.17 -4.76 -24.86
CA LYS A 181 22.42 -5.75 -23.80
C LYS A 181 22.56 -5.11 -22.42
N GLU A 182 23.21 -3.95 -22.34
CA GLU A 182 23.32 -3.17 -21.10
C GLU A 182 21.93 -2.68 -20.64
N ASP A 183 21.12 -2.15 -21.56
CA ASP A 183 19.76 -1.71 -21.28
C ASP A 183 18.89 -2.86 -20.76
N LEU A 184 18.95 -4.04 -21.40
CA LEU A 184 18.26 -5.24 -20.95
C LEU A 184 18.68 -5.68 -19.54
N GLN A 185 19.96 -5.57 -19.22
CA GLN A 185 20.44 -5.84 -17.87
C GLN A 185 19.95 -4.79 -16.88
N GLY A 186 19.78 -3.53 -17.30
CA GLY A 186 19.10 -2.47 -16.55
C GLY A 186 17.65 -2.84 -16.22
N TYR A 187 16.86 -3.22 -17.21
CA TYR A 187 15.46 -3.58 -17.01
C TYR A 187 15.28 -4.78 -16.07
N ARG A 188 16.12 -5.82 -16.19
CA ARG A 188 16.07 -6.97 -15.27
C ARG A 188 16.31 -6.57 -13.82
N ARG A 189 17.33 -5.74 -13.56
CA ARG A 189 17.61 -5.21 -12.22
C ARG A 189 16.43 -4.40 -11.68
N SER A 190 15.88 -3.49 -12.49
CA SER A 190 14.72 -2.69 -12.10
C SER A 190 13.50 -3.55 -11.77
N HIS A 191 13.25 -4.60 -12.54
CA HIS A 191 12.15 -5.55 -12.27
C HIS A 191 12.37 -6.33 -10.97
N GLU A 192 13.60 -6.77 -10.70
CA GLU A 192 13.96 -7.47 -9.46
C GLU A 192 13.81 -6.56 -8.23
N GLU A 193 14.28 -5.32 -8.31
CA GLU A 193 14.15 -4.31 -7.25
C GLU A 193 12.67 -4.00 -6.95
N SER A 194 11.87 -3.74 -7.99
CA SER A 194 10.42 -3.52 -7.84
C SER A 194 9.71 -4.74 -7.25
N SER A 195 10.09 -5.95 -7.68
CA SER A 195 9.55 -7.20 -7.12
C SER A 195 9.93 -7.39 -5.64
N ALA A 196 11.15 -7.04 -5.25
CA ALA A 196 11.57 -7.09 -3.86
C ALA A 196 10.76 -6.11 -3.00
N GLU A 197 10.50 -4.90 -3.50
CA GLU A 197 9.73 -3.89 -2.78
C GLU A 197 8.25 -4.28 -2.64
N LEU A 198 7.62 -4.75 -3.72
CA LEU A 198 6.27 -5.32 -3.67
C LEU A 198 6.15 -6.46 -2.66
N ASN A 199 7.16 -7.33 -2.59
CA ASN A 199 7.18 -8.41 -1.61
C ASN A 199 7.36 -7.92 -0.17
N ARG A 200 8.15 -6.86 0.06
CA ARG A 200 8.26 -6.22 1.39
C ARG A 200 6.93 -5.60 1.83
N LEU A 201 6.27 -4.86 0.95
CA LEU A 201 4.97 -4.22 1.23
C LEU A 201 3.86 -5.26 1.45
N ARG A 202 3.89 -6.40 0.76
CA ARG A 202 2.98 -7.51 1.00
C ARG A 202 3.33 -8.31 2.26
N GLY A 203 4.61 -8.44 2.57
CA GLY A 203 5.13 -9.17 3.72
C GLY A 203 4.84 -8.48 5.05
N SER A 204 5.03 -7.16 5.12
CA SER A 204 4.69 -6.34 6.28
C SER A 204 3.19 -6.44 6.66
N ARG A 205 2.32 -6.62 5.66
CA ARG A 205 0.87 -6.85 5.84
C ARG A 205 0.50 -8.23 6.38
N ARG A 206 1.37 -9.24 6.30
CA ARG A 206 1.10 -10.58 6.89
C ARG A 206 1.38 -10.64 8.39
N THR A 207 2.12 -9.66 8.93
CA THR A 207 2.58 -9.66 10.32
C THR A 207 1.84 -8.70 11.25
N THR A 208 0.94 -7.86 10.72
CA THR A 208 0.08 -6.90 11.46
C THR A 208 -1.36 -7.39 11.52
#